data_AF-A0A529KNP3-F1
#
_entry.id   AF-A0A529KNP3-F1
#
_cell.length_a   1.000
_cell.length_b   1.000
_cell.length_c   1.000
_cell.angle_alpha   90.00
_cell.angle_beta   90.00
_cell.angle_gamma   90.00
#
_symmetry.space_group_name_H-M   'P 1'
#
loop_
_entity.id
_entity.type
_entity.pdbx_description
1 polymer ?
#
loop_
_entity_poly.entity_id
_entity_poly.type
_entity_poly.pdbx_seq_one_letter_code
_entity_poly.pdbx_strand_id
1 'polypeptide(L)'
;MEIGFELVCETGAVAWSGKRFNELRLYRACEPAKKADSSCSSGLWVHRAPRSFDALKVIELRNFLAAIAVGRNADPDLSEAARIARIWEAAVATSEHRTWIAPEDHTLKRETL
;
A
#
# COMPACT_ATOMS: atom_id res chain seq x y z
N MET A 1 -4.99 -9.83 10.62
CA MET A 1 -5.56 -9.04 9.51
C MET A 1 -5.22 -9.72 8.20
N GLU A 2 -6.18 -9.93 7.30
CA GLU A 2 -5.98 -10.63 6.01
C GLU A 2 -5.66 -9.66 4.86
N ILE A 3 -4.76 -8.71 5.13
CA ILE A 3 -4.24 -7.79 4.11
C ILE A 3 -2.74 -7.96 4.02
N GLY A 4 -2.19 -7.84 2.82
CA GLY A 4 -0.77 -7.94 2.55
C GLY A 4 -0.49 -7.38 1.17
N PHE A 5 0.77 -7.11 0.90
CA PHE A 5 1.23 -6.72 -0.43
C PHE A 5 2.61 -7.26 -0.69
N GLU A 6 2.94 -7.36 -1.96
CA GLU A 6 4.28 -7.63 -2.48
C GLU A 6 4.53 -6.67 -3.63
N LEU A 7 5.69 -6.01 -3.60
CA LEU A 7 6.18 -5.15 -4.65
C LEU A 7 7.48 -5.75 -5.18
N VAL A 8 7.47 -6.17 -6.45
CA VAL A 8 8.64 -6.70 -7.15
C VAL A 8 9.17 -5.61 -8.08
N CYS A 9 10.44 -5.28 -7.91
CA CYS A 9 11.16 -4.27 -8.68
C CYS A 9 12.40 -4.91 -9.34
N GLU A 10 13.02 -4.17 -10.27
CA GLU A 10 14.22 -4.64 -10.99
C GLU A 10 15.37 -5.02 -10.05
N THR A 11 15.53 -4.31 -8.94
CA THR A 11 16.66 -4.47 -8.01
C THR A 11 16.30 -5.25 -6.75
N GLY A 12 15.09 -5.80 -6.63
CA GLY A 12 14.66 -6.47 -5.41
C GLY A 12 13.15 -6.49 -5.20
N ALA A 13 12.71 -6.91 -4.02
CA ALA A 13 11.30 -6.99 -3.68
C ALA A 13 11.04 -6.59 -2.22
N VAL A 14 9.84 -6.06 -1.96
CA VAL A 14 9.36 -5.72 -0.62
C VAL A 14 8.01 -6.40 -0.41
N ALA A 15 7.86 -7.13 0.70
CA ALA A 15 6.60 -7.80 1.04
C ALA A 15 6.21 -7.58 2.50
N TRP A 16 4.91 -7.47 2.74
CA TRP A 16 4.35 -7.30 4.08
C TRP A 16 3.05 -8.09 4.22
N SER A 17 2.78 -8.58 5.44
CA SER A 17 1.55 -9.30 5.76
C SER A 17 0.98 -8.85 7.10
N GLY A 18 -0.31 -8.54 7.13
CA GLY A 18 -1.07 -8.21 8.33
C GLY A 18 -1.20 -9.37 9.33
N LYS A 19 -0.82 -10.61 8.98
CA LYS A 19 -0.66 -11.73 9.94
C LYS A 19 0.64 -11.59 10.75
N ARG A 20 1.68 -11.00 10.15
CA ARG A 20 2.97 -10.66 10.79
C ARG A 20 3.17 -9.14 10.72
N PHE A 21 2.24 -8.40 11.34
CA PHE A 21 2.09 -6.95 11.23
C PHE A 21 3.38 -6.16 11.46
N ASN A 22 4.21 -6.62 12.40
CA ASN A 22 5.44 -5.96 12.82
C ASN A 22 6.67 -6.32 11.97
N GLU A 23 6.46 -6.89 10.79
CA GLU A 23 7.53 -7.39 9.94
C GLU A 23 7.38 -6.93 8.50
N LEU A 24 8.46 -6.34 7.99
CA LEU A 24 8.64 -6.06 6.57
C LEU A 24 9.74 -6.96 6.02
N ARG A 25 9.46 -7.66 4.91
CA ARG A 25 10.43 -8.52 4.24
C ARG A 25 11.04 -7.74 3.08
N LEU A 26 12.38 -7.68 3.05
CA LEU A 26 13.13 -7.05 1.98
C LEU A 26 14.05 -8.05 1.30
N TYR A 27 13.93 -8.16 -0.02
CA TYR A 27 14.85 -8.86 -0.90
C TYR A 27 15.61 -7.85 -1.75
N ARG A 28 16.91 -8.06 -1.95
CA ARG A 28 17.73 -7.28 -2.89
C ARG A 28 18.37 -8.22 -3.88
N ALA A 29 18.20 -7.91 -5.17
CA ALA A 29 18.89 -8.62 -6.24
C ALA A 29 20.38 -8.25 -6.19
N CYS A 30 21.26 -9.25 -6.29
CA CYS A 30 22.71 -9.02 -6.39
C CYS A 30 23.09 -8.81 -7.87
N GLU A 31 24.02 -7.88 -8.14
CA GLU A 31 24.72 -7.84 -9.44
C GLU A 31 25.51 -9.14 -9.66
N PRO A 32 25.75 -9.58 -10.92
CA PRO A 32 26.62 -10.71 -11.18
C PRO A 32 28.03 -10.42 -10.64
N ALA A 33 28.45 -11.22 -9.66
CA ALA A 33 29.61 -10.99 -8.82
C ALA A 33 30.91 -10.79 -9.61
N LYS A 34 31.52 -9.60 -9.49
CA LYS A 34 32.98 -9.47 -9.61
C LYS A 34 33.58 -9.59 -8.22
N LYS A 35 34.07 -10.80 -7.91
CA LYS A 35 34.94 -11.16 -6.77
C LYS A 35 34.36 -10.93 -5.36
N ALA A 36 34.08 -12.07 -4.72
CA ALA A 36 34.30 -12.43 -3.32
C ALA A 36 33.99 -11.42 -2.18
N ASP A 37 33.29 -11.94 -1.18
CA ASP A 37 33.09 -11.41 0.17
C ASP A 37 32.06 -10.30 0.36
N SER A 38 30.79 -10.67 0.33
CA SER A 38 29.81 -10.37 1.40
C SER A 38 28.45 -10.98 1.04
N SER A 39 27.78 -11.54 2.04
CA SER A 39 26.56 -12.35 1.99
C SER A 39 25.50 -11.86 0.99
N CYS A 40 25.52 -12.43 -0.22
CA CYS A 40 24.34 -12.40 -1.08
C CYS A 40 23.30 -13.37 -0.46
N SER A 41 22.09 -12.86 -0.24
CA SER A 41 20.95 -13.49 0.44
C SER A 41 21.00 -13.57 1.98
N SER A 42 20.21 -12.71 2.61
CA SER A 42 19.15 -13.18 3.50
C SER A 42 18.09 -12.09 3.55
N GLY A 43 16.82 -12.47 3.47
CA GLY A 43 15.72 -11.51 3.58
C GLY A 43 15.92 -10.67 4.84
N LEU A 44 16.09 -9.36 4.68
CA LEU A 44 16.26 -8.49 5.82
C LEU A 44 14.89 -8.32 6.47
N TRP A 45 14.78 -8.80 7.71
CA TRP A 45 13.61 -8.59 8.55
C TRP A 45 13.78 -7.26 9.26
N VAL A 46 13.05 -6.23 8.82
CA VAL A 46 12.99 -4.99 9.59
C VAL A 46 11.98 -5.19 10.72
N HIS A 47 12.48 -5.61 11.87
CA HIS A 47 11.68 -5.68 13.10
C HIS A 47 11.67 -4.31 13.76
N ARG A 48 10.47 -3.75 13.94
CA ARG A 48 10.26 -2.57 14.79
C ARG A 48 9.68 -3.03 16.12
N ALA A 49 9.84 -2.22 17.16
CA ALA A 49 9.18 -2.46 18.45
C ALA A 49 7.69 -2.79 18.22
N PRO A 50 7.12 -3.79 18.94
CA PRO A 50 5.80 -4.30 18.66
C PRO A 50 4.77 -3.17 18.71
N ARG A 51 4.06 -2.95 17.61
CA ARG A 51 2.90 -2.08 17.54
C ARG A 51 1.66 -2.93 17.40
N SER A 52 0.62 -2.57 18.14
CA SER A 52 -0.72 -3.10 17.90
C SER A 52 -1.32 -2.44 16.66
N PHE A 53 -2.36 -3.06 16.12
CA PHE A 53 -3.20 -2.45 15.08
C PHE A 53 -3.77 -1.11 15.56
N ASP A 54 -4.20 -1.02 16.82
CA ASP A 54 -4.77 0.19 17.42
C ASP A 54 -3.78 1.37 17.43
N ALA A 55 -2.48 1.09 17.50
CA ALA A 55 -1.46 2.13 17.41
C ALA A 55 -1.48 2.85 16.04
N LEU A 56 -2.00 2.23 14.98
CA LEU A 56 -2.21 2.91 13.71
C LEU A 56 -3.24 4.03 13.82
N LYS A 57 -4.31 3.83 14.61
CA LYS A 57 -5.34 4.86 14.83
C LYS A 57 -4.81 6.06 15.59
N VAL A 58 -3.87 5.85 16.51
CA VAL A 58 -3.17 6.94 17.19
C VAL A 58 -2.31 7.75 16.21
N ILE A 59 -1.59 7.07 15.31
CA ILE A 59 -0.76 7.73 14.28
C ILE A 59 -1.64 8.51 13.30
N GLU A 60 -2.72 7.90 12.83
CA GLU A 60 -3.70 8.50 11.92
C GLU A 60 -4.31 9.76 12.52
N LEU A 61 -4.81 9.69 13.76
CA LEU A 61 -5.40 10.84 14.45
C LEU A 61 -4.36 11.96 14.68
N ARG A 62 -3.13 11.61 15.05
CA ARG A 62 -2.05 12.60 15.19
C ARG A 62 -1.80 13.33 13.86
N ASN A 63 -1.74 12.62 12.75
CA ASN A 63 -1.51 13.22 11.44
C ASN A 63 -2.68 14.11 11.02
N PHE A 64 -3.92 13.69 11.28
CA PHE A 64 -5.12 14.46 11.02
C PHE A 64 -5.14 15.78 11.82
N LEU A 65 -4.91 15.73 13.13
CA LEU A 65 -4.85 16.92 13.99
C LEU A 65 -3.71 17.87 13.58
N ALA A 66 -2.55 17.33 13.20
CA ALA A 66 -1.44 18.14 12.71
C ALA A 66 -1.76 18.85 11.38
N ALA A 67 -2.56 18.22 10.51
CA ALA A 67 -3.01 18.84 9.26
C ALA A 67 -3.99 19.99 9.52
N ILE A 68 -4.94 19.80 10.44
CA ILE A 68 -5.87 20.85 10.90
C ILE A 68 -5.09 22.06 11.43
N ALA A 69 -4.09 21.83 12.29
CA ALA A 69 -3.33 22.90 12.93
C ALA A 69 -2.60 23.82 11.96
N VAL A 70 -2.25 23.34 10.75
CA VAL A 70 -1.56 24.13 9.72
C VAL A 70 -2.45 24.46 8.51
N GLY A 71 -3.76 24.18 8.60
CA GLY A 71 -4.73 24.49 7.55
C GLY A 71 -4.52 23.73 6.24
N ARG A 72 -4.07 22.47 6.29
CA ARG A 72 -3.88 21.61 5.11
C ARG A 72 -4.72 20.34 5.19
N ASN A 73 -4.91 19.67 4.06
CA ASN A 73 -5.49 18.32 4.03
C ASN A 73 -4.54 17.30 4.66
N ALA A 74 -5.09 16.34 5.40
CA ALA A 74 -4.36 15.15 5.83
C ALA A 74 -4.29 14.14 4.68
N ASP A 75 -3.23 13.34 4.61
CA ASP A 75 -3.12 12.25 3.64
C ASP A 75 -3.38 10.91 4.35
N PRO A 76 -4.23 10.00 3.81
CA PRO A 76 -5.09 10.20 2.64
C PRO A 76 -6.28 11.13 2.91
N ASP A 77 -6.72 11.89 1.89
CA ASP A 77 -7.90 12.76 1.94
C ASP A 77 -9.09 12.22 1.11
N LEU A 78 -10.15 13.03 0.98
CA LEU A 78 -11.34 12.66 0.21
C LEU A 78 -11.07 12.49 -1.30
N SER A 79 -10.04 13.13 -1.85
CA SER A 79 -9.66 12.94 -3.26
C SER A 79 -9.06 11.55 -3.48
N GLU A 80 -8.25 11.08 -2.53
CA GLU A 80 -7.72 9.71 -2.53
C GLU A 80 -8.84 8.68 -2.29
N ALA A 81 -9.78 8.96 -1.39
CA ALA A 81 -10.96 8.11 -1.21
C ALA A 81 -11.78 7.98 -2.50
N ALA A 82 -12.01 9.07 -3.22
CA ALA A 82 -12.71 9.05 -4.50
C ALA A 82 -11.92 8.27 -5.58
N ARG A 83 -10.59 8.36 -5.58
CA ARG A 83 -9.74 7.58 -6.49
C ARG A 83 -9.83 6.08 -6.20
N ILE A 84 -9.81 5.69 -4.93
CA ILE A 84 -9.99 4.30 -4.50
C ILE A 84 -11.38 3.80 -4.92
N ALA A 85 -12.43 4.59 -4.71
CA ALA A 85 -13.80 4.22 -5.10
C ALA A 85 -13.92 3.89 -6.59
N ARG A 86 -13.31 4.70 -7.48
CA ARG A 86 -13.31 4.43 -8.93
C ARG A 86 -12.64 3.10 -9.30
N ILE A 87 -11.56 2.72 -8.59
CA ILE A 87 -10.90 1.43 -8.80
C ILE A 87 -11.86 0.28 -8.44
N TRP A 88 -12.58 0.39 -7.32
CA TRP A 88 -13.56 -0.62 -6.92
C TRP A 88 -14.70 -0.74 -7.92
N GLU A 89 -15.26 0.39 -8.37
CA GLU A 89 -16.32 0.40 -9.36
C GLU A 89 -15.88 -0.23 -10.69
N ALA A 90 -14.70 0.12 -11.19
CA ALA A 90 -14.14 -0.48 -12.40
C ALA A 90 -13.89 -1.99 -12.25
N ALA A 91 -13.48 -2.46 -11.06
CA ALA A 91 -13.34 -3.89 -10.78
C ALA A 91 -14.69 -4.62 -10.81
N VAL A 92 -15.76 -4.02 -10.26
CA VAL A 92 -17.12 -4.56 -10.33
C VAL A 92 -17.60 -4.60 -11.78
N ALA A 93 -17.50 -3.48 -12.51
CA ALA A 93 -17.93 -3.39 -13.89
C ALA A 93 -17.16 -4.37 -14.81
N THR A 94 -15.85 -4.53 -14.58
CA THR A 94 -15.02 -5.51 -15.29
C THR A 94 -15.53 -6.93 -15.06
N SER A 95 -15.93 -7.25 -13.82
CA SER A 95 -16.49 -8.56 -13.48
C SER A 95 -17.83 -8.81 -14.16
N GLU A 96 -18.72 -7.82 -14.17
CA GLU A 96 -20.06 -7.92 -14.76
C GLU A 96 -20.01 -8.02 -16.29
N HIS A 97 -19.20 -7.19 -16.94
CA HIS A 97 -19.11 -7.11 -18.40
C HIS A 97 -18.08 -8.07 -19.01
N ARG A 98 -17.26 -8.71 -18.17
CA ARG A 98 -16.16 -9.62 -18.58
C ARG A 98 -15.21 -8.98 -19.60
N THR A 99 -14.99 -7.68 -19.46
CA THR A 99 -14.09 -6.89 -20.30
C THR A 99 -13.23 -6.01 -19.43
N TRP A 100 -12.03 -5.68 -19.89
CA TRP A 100 -11.17 -4.73 -19.21
C TRP A 100 -11.79 -3.34 -19.23
N ILE A 101 -11.95 -2.73 -18.06
CA ILE A 101 -12.39 -1.34 -17.89
C ILE A 101 -11.35 -0.62 -17.04
N ALA A 102 -10.78 0.45 -17.57
CA ALA A 102 -9.84 1.26 -16.81
C ALA A 102 -10.59 2.09 -15.75
N PRO A 103 -10.03 2.30 -14.54
CA PRO A 103 -10.66 3.11 -13.50
C PRO A 103 -11.01 4.55 -13.93
N GLU A 104 -10.25 5.12 -14.86
CA GLU A 104 -10.48 6.43 -15.47
C GLU A 104 -11.66 6.47 -16.44
N ASP A 105 -12.00 5.34 -17.06
CA ASP A 105 -13.09 5.22 -18.03
C ASP A 105 -14.44 4.94 -17.36
N HIS A 106 -14.40 4.47 -16.10
CA HIS A 106 -15.60 4.29 -15.31
C HIS A 106 -16.11 5.64 -14.79
N THR A 107 -16.97 6.29 -15.57
CA THR A 107 -17.68 7.48 -15.10
C THR A 107 -18.62 7.05 -13.97
N LEU A 108 -18.45 7.64 -12.80
CA LEU A 108 -19.46 7.67 -11.74
C LEU A 108 -20.78 8.07 -12.41
N LYS A 109 -21.68 7.09 -12.66
CA LYS A 109 -23.07 7.42 -12.93
C LYS A 109 -23.54 8.13 -11.68
N ARG A 110 -23.57 9.46 -11.73
CA ARG A 110 -24.22 10.29 -10.74
C ARG A 110 -25.70 9.94 -10.85
N GLU A 111 -26.12 8.89 -10.18
CA GLU A 111 -27.51 8.75 -9.80
C GLU A 111 -27.77 9.89 -8.82
N THR A 112 -28.34 10.96 -9.36
CA THR A 112 -28.91 12.09 -8.64
C THR A 112 -29.77 11.54 -7.51
N LEU A 113 -29.32 11.73 -6.26
CA LEU A 113 -30.16 11.69 -5.08
C LEU A 113 -31.01 12.95 -5.00
#